data_AF-A0A853I5Z8-F1
#
_entry.id   AF-A0A853I5Z8-F1
#
_cell.length_a   1.000
_cell.length_b   1.000
_cell.length_c   1.000
_cell.angle_alpha   90.00
_cell.angle_beta   90.00
_cell.angle_gamma   90.00
#
_symmetry.space_group_name_H-M   'P 1'
#
loop_
_entity.id
_entity.type
_entity.pdbx_description
1 polymer ?
#
loop_
_entity_poly.entity_id
_entity_poly.type
_entity_poly.pdbx_seq_one_letter_code
_entity_poly.pdbx_strand_id
1 'polypeptide(L)' 'MIRNDDNKPKIIREGYIQGHLTGETEYEVIAQEVQVEFPDLVKQDNQGYLQIDYLGLIPVLLESIKGLKSRIEVLESNQ' A
#
# COMPACT_ATOMS: atom_id res chain seq x y z
N MET A 1 -10.89 1.24 8.75
CA MET A 1 -11.69 0.05 9.10
C MET A 1 -13.09 0.26 8.53
N ILE A 2 -13.44 -0.37 7.40
CA ILE A 2 -14.81 -0.26 6.86
C ILE A 2 -15.75 -0.97 7.84
N ARG A 3 -16.81 -0.29 8.28
CA ARG A 3 -17.86 -0.88 9.12
C ARG A 3 -18.99 -1.39 8.22
N ASN A 4 -19.55 -2.54 8.56
CA ASN A 4 -20.76 -3.04 7.89
C ASN A 4 -22.02 -2.34 8.46
N ASP A 5 -23.18 -2.58 7.84
CA ASP A 5 -24.49 -2.08 8.26
C ASP A 5 -24.92 -2.51 9.69
N ASP A 6 -24.21 -3.46 10.30
CA ASP A 6 -24.37 -3.88 11.70
C ASP A 6 -23.39 -3.19 12.68
N ASN A 7 -22.69 -2.15 12.21
CA ASN A 7 -21.74 -1.32 12.95
C ASN A 7 -20.58 -2.10 13.60
N LYS A 8 -20.28 -3.32 13.13
CA LYS A 8 -19.11 -4.07 13.57
C LYS A 8 -17.87 -3.70 12.74
N PRO A 9 -16.67 -3.61 13.34
CA PRO A 9 -15.45 -3.42 12.58
C PRO A 9 -15.24 -4.64 11.68
N LYS A 10 -15.27 -4.44 10.35
CA LYS A 10 -14.82 -5.47 9.41
C LYS A 10 -13.30 -5.53 9.55
N ILE A 11 -12.81 -6.61 10.16
CA ILE A 11 -11.38 -6.91 10.12
C ILE A 11 -11.09 -7.30 8.67
N ILE A 12 -10.41 -6.40 7.95
CA ILE A 12 -9.94 -6.65 6.59
C ILE A 12 -8.84 -7.71 6.73
N ARG A 13 -9.20 -8.97 6.49
CA ARG A 13 -8.22 -10.04 6.32
C ARG A 13 -7.87 -10.08 4.84
N GLU A 14 -6.61 -9.79 4.55
CA GLU A 14 -5.87 -10.11 3.32
C GLU A 14 -6.32 -9.41 2.02
N GLY A 15 -5.57 -8.36 1.67
CA GLY A 15 -4.98 -8.17 0.34
C GLY A 15 -5.86 -7.77 -0.86
N TYR A 16 -7.18 -7.79 -0.76
CA TYR A 16 -8.05 -7.40 -1.88
C TYR A 16 -9.18 -6.49 -1.41
N ILE A 17 -9.17 -5.24 -1.90
CA ILE A 17 -10.32 -4.36 -1.78
C ILE A 17 -11.11 -4.53 -3.07
N GLN A 18 -12.28 -5.17 -2.98
CA GLN A 18 -13.22 -5.12 -4.09
C GLN A 18 -13.61 -3.64 -4.26
N GLY A 19 -13.29 -3.06 -5.41
CA GLY A 19 -13.41 -1.63 -5.66
C GLY A 19 -14.82 -1.16 -5.31
N HIS A 20 -14.96 -0.49 -4.16
CA HIS A 20 -16.26 -0.01 -3.67
C HIS A 20 -16.82 1.11 -4.57
N LEU A 21 -16.04 1.58 -5.55
CA LEU A 21 -16.36 2.71 -6.42
C LEU A 21 -16.82 2.30 -7.81
N THR A 22 -16.34 1.17 -8.35
CA THR A 22 -16.52 0.82 -9.78
C THR A 22 -17.13 -0.57 -9.99
N GLY A 23 -17.15 -1.44 -8.97
CA GLY A 23 -17.51 -2.85 -9.12
C GLY A 23 -16.41 -3.69 -9.80
N GLU A 24 -15.27 -3.07 -10.12
CA GLU A 24 -14.10 -3.74 -10.67
C GLU A 24 -13.13 -4.17 -9.55
N THR A 25 -12.27 -5.13 -9.86
CA THR A 25 -11.20 -5.53 -8.96
C THR A 25 -10.13 -4.46 -8.95
N GLU A 26 -9.92 -3.83 -7.79
CA GLU A 26 -8.85 -2.87 -7.56
C GLU A 26 -7.74 -3.55 -6.74
N TYR A 27 -6.49 -3.36 -7.18
CA TYR A 27 -5.32 -3.86 -6.46
C TYR A 27 -4.72 -2.70 -5.67
N GLU A 28 -4.83 -2.78 -4.35
CA GLU A 28 -4.35 -1.76 -3.43
C GLU A 28 -3.36 -2.33 -2.42
N VAL A 29 -2.60 -1.43 -1.80
CA VAL A 29 -1.70 -1.74 -0.68
C VAL A 29 -2.43 -1.55 0.66
N ILE A 30 -2.02 -2.32 1.68
CA ILE A 30 -2.60 -2.20 3.02
C ILE A 30 -1.98 -1.00 3.74
N ALA A 31 -2.78 0.01 4.05
CA ALA A 31 -2.30 1.25 4.68
C ALA A 31 -1.56 1.02 6.01
N GLN A 32 -1.95 0.00 6.79
CA GLN A 32 -1.27 -0.35 8.03
C GLN A 32 0.15 -0.90 7.79
N GLU A 33 0.36 -1.66 6.70
CA GLU A 33 1.68 -2.18 6.34
C GLU A 33 2.57 -1.05 5.81
N VAL A 34 2.01 -0.17 4.96
CA VAL A 34 2.72 1.02 4.48
C VAL A 34 3.10 1.93 5.64
N GLN A 35 2.25 2.08 6.65
CA GLN A 35 2.53 2.93 7.80
C GLN A 35 3.71 2.43 8.66
N VAL A 36 3.96 1.12 8.70
CA VAL A 36 5.09 0.54 9.44
C VAL A 36 6.42 0.96 8.82
N GLU A 37 6.52 0.89 7.50
CA GLU A 37 7.77 1.17 6.75
C GLU A 37 7.90 2.66 6.37
N PHE A 38 6.78 3.31 6.06
CA PHE A 38 6.70 4.68 5.54
C PHE A 38 5.59 5.48 6.25
N PRO A 39 5.76 5.79 7.54
CA PRO A 39 4.72 6.46 8.34
C PRO A 39 4.31 7.82 7.75
N ASP A 40 5.23 8.55 7.12
CA ASP A 40 4.95 9.86 6.51
C ASP A 40 4.05 9.78 5.26
N LEU A 41 3.97 8.59 4.64
CA LEU A 41 3.10 8.33 3.50
C LEU A 41 1.69 7.91 3.93
N VAL A 42 1.39 7.88 5.22
CA VAL A 42 0.07 7.48 5.72
C VAL A 42 -0.48 8.54 6.66
N LYS A 43 -1.68 9.03 6.36
CA LYS A 43 -2.39 10.03 7.19
C LYS A 43 -3.71 9.49 7.67
N GLN A 44 -4.10 9.87 8.87
CA GLN A 44 -5.42 9.59 9.39
C GLN A 44 -6.36 10.74 9.06
N ASP A 45 -7.54 10.45 8.50
CA ASP A 45 -8.56 11.47 8.28
C ASP A 45 -9.37 11.78 9.55
N ASN A 46 -10.24 12.77 9.46
CA ASN A 46 -11.08 13.23 10.58
C ASN A 46 -12.06 12.15 11.10
N GLN A 47 -12.25 11.06 10.38
CA GLN A 47 -13.11 9.94 10.77
C GLN A 47 -12.31 8.74 11.28
N GLY A 48 -10.99 8.86 11.33
CA GLY A 48 -10.09 7.85 11.86
C GLY A 48 -9.63 6.81 10.84
N TYR A 49 -9.89 6.99 9.53
CA TYR A 49 -9.40 6.09 8.49
C TYR A 49 -8.00 6.47 8.04
N LEU A 50 -7.16 5.47 7.77
CA LEU A 50 -5.84 5.67 7.21
C LEU A 50 -5.94 5.83 5.69
N GLN A 51 -5.25 6.84 5.16
CA GLN A 51 -5.16 7.18 3.76
C GLN A 51 -3.69 7.21 3.36
N ILE A 52 -3.39 6.73 2.15
CA ILE A 52 -2.01 6.62 1.64
C ILE A 52 -1.73 7.78 0.67
N ASP A 53 -0.56 8.40 0.80
CA ASP A 53 0.00 9.31 -0.20
C ASP A 53 0.61 8.51 -1.35
N TYR A 54 -0.23 8.17 -2.34
CA TYR A 54 0.20 7.43 -3.53
C TYR A 54 1.21 8.20 -4.38
N LEU A 55 1.18 9.54 -4.37
CA LEU A 55 2.17 10.34 -5.10
C LEU A 55 3.53 10.24 -4.45
N GLY A 56 3.58 10.27 -3.12
CA GLY A 56 4.80 10.04 -2.33
C GLY A 56 5.34 8.61 -2.44
N LEU A 57 4.51 7.62 -2.76
CA LEU A 57 4.94 6.23 -2.96
C LEU A 57 5.69 6.00 -4.29
N ILE A 58 5.38 6.78 -5.34
CA ILE A 58 6.03 6.67 -6.66
C ILE A 58 7.57 6.77 -6.57
N PRO A 59 8.18 7.80 -5.94
CA PRO A 59 9.63 7.89 -5.84
C PRO A 59 10.24 6.76 -5.00
N VAL A 60 9.55 6.27 -3.96
CA VAL A 60 10.01 5.14 -3.14
C VAL A 60 10.09 3.85 -3.97
N LEU A 61 9.06 3.57 -4.76
CA LEU A 61 9.04 2.42 -5.67
C LEU A 61 10.13 2.54 -6.74
N LEU A 62 10.31 3.73 -7.31
CA LEU A 62 11.34 3.98 -8.33
C LEU A 62 12.76 3.70 -7.80
N GLU A 63 13.10 4.21 -6.62
CA GLU A 63 14.40 3.94 -6.01
C GLU A 63 14.57 2.47 -5.63
N SER A 64 13.50 1.80 -5.18
CA SER A 64 13.54 0.36 -4.90
C SER A 64 13.84 -0.45 -6.17
N ILE A 65 13.19 -0.13 -7.29
CA ILE A 65 13.45 -0.79 -8.58
C ILE A 65 14.88 -0.54 -9.06
N LYS A 66 15.38 0.69 -8.96
CA LYS A 66 16.77 1.02 -9.32
C LYS A 66 17.77 0.24 -8.46
N GLY A 67 17.55 0.19 -7.15
CA GLY A 67 18.39 -0.57 -6.22
C GLY A 67 18.38 -2.07 -6.50
N LEU A 68 17.21 -2.65 -6.81
CA LEU A 68 17.08 -4.05 -7.22
C LEU A 68 17.82 -4.31 -8.53
N LYS A 69 17.66 -3.45 -9.54
CA LYS A 69 18.36 -3.56 -10.82
C LYS A 69 19.89 -3.56 -10.63
N SER A 70 20.43 -2.62 -9.87
CA SER A 70 21.88 -2.58 -9.61
C SER A 70 22.39 -3.83 -8.89
N ARG A 71 21.60 -4.41 -7.96
CA ARG A 71 21.96 -5.68 -7.31
C ARG A 71 21.97 -6.84 -8.30
N ILE A 72 21.02 -6.88 -9.23
CA ILE A 72 20.96 -7.89 -10.29
C ILE A 72 22.19 -7.76 -11.21
N GLU A 73 22.53 -6.57 -11.68
CA GLU A 73 23.70 -6.34 -12.55
C GLU A 73 25.02 -6.78 -11.86
N VAL A 74 25.15 -6.54 -10.56
CA VAL A 74 26.30 -7.03 -9.77
C VAL A 74 26.30 -8.56 -9.68
N LEU A 75 25.15 -9.20 -9.50
CA LEU A 75 25.07 -10.66 -9.42
C LEU A 75 25.36 -11.32 -10.78
N GLU A 76 24.86 -10.75 -11.88
CA GLU A 76 25.06 -11.27 -13.24
C GLU A 76 26.50 -11.09 -13.74
N SER A 77 27.19 -10.02 -13.32
CA SER A 77 28.60 -9.79 -13.70
C SER A 77 29.61 -10.67 -12.97
N ASN A 78 29.19 -11.38 -11.91
CA ASN A 78 30.01 -12.34 -11.17
C ASN A 78 29.79 -13.80 -11.65
N GLN A 79 29.05 -14.00 -12.74
CA GLN A 79 28.86 -15.29 -13.43
C GLN A 79 29.71 -15.38 -14.69
#